data_AF-A0A7X6YV63-F1
#
_entry.id   AF-A0A7X6YV63-F1
#
_cell.length_a   1.000
_cell.length_b   1.000
_cell.length_c   1.000
_cell.angle_alpha   90.00
_cell.angle_beta   90.00
_cell.angle_gamma   90.00
#
_symmetry.space_group_name_H-M   'P 1'
#
loop_
_entity.id
_entity.type
_entity.pdbx_description
1 polymer ?
#
loop_
_entity_poly.entity_id
_entity_poly.type
_entity_poly.pdbx_seq_one_letter_code
_entity_poly.pdbx_strand_id
1 'polypeptide(L)'
;MQLYIWRHSKHFSSWSMLDEPHIYRENYLQADVTVLAASQEAALELLDRSGHWNIEDLRRIEPEVIPLDRERIVHSHVDGR
;
A
#
# COMPACT_ATOMS: atom_id res chain seq x y z
N MET A 1 -11.26 9.89 9.59
CA MET A 1 -10.44 8.66 9.55
C MET A 1 -10.74 7.94 8.26
N GLN A 2 -9.70 7.46 7.58
CA GLN A 2 -9.77 6.80 6.27
C GLN A 2 -8.79 5.64 6.27
N LEU A 3 -9.03 4.64 5.43
CA LEU A 3 -8.04 3.63 5.12
C LEU A 3 -7.26 4.06 3.89
N TYR A 4 -5.93 4.00 3.99
CA TYR A 4 -5.00 4.20 2.89
C TYR A 4 -4.39 2.85 2.54
N ILE A 5 -4.60 2.39 1.32
CA ILE A 5 -4.20 1.05 0.88
C ILE A 5 -3.20 1.19 -0.25
N TRP A 6 -1.97 0.75 -0.01
CA TRP A 6 -0.97 0.57 -1.06
C TRP A 6 -0.91 -0.90 -1.42
N ARG A 7 -0.90 -1.18 -2.72
CA ARG A 7 -0.73 -2.53 -3.28
C ARG A 7 0.28 -2.45 -4.40
N HIS A 8 1.32 -3.27 -4.35
CA HIS A 8 2.28 -3.41 -5.42
C HIS A 8 2.50 -4.90 -5.71
N SER A 9 2.49 -5.27 -6.99
CA SER A 9 2.76 -6.63 -7.45
C SER A 9 3.66 -6.58 -8.66
N LYS A 10 4.76 -7.34 -8.61
CA LYS A 10 5.72 -7.48 -9.72
C LYS A 10 5.19 -8.38 -10.85
N HIS A 11 4.05 -9.02 -10.66
CA HIS A 11 3.42 -9.87 -11.68
C HIS A 11 2.61 -9.09 -12.72
N PHE A 12 2.10 -7.92 -12.33
CA PHE A 12 1.14 -7.15 -13.13
C PHE A 12 1.60 -5.70 -13.38
N SER A 13 2.87 -5.39 -13.10
CA SER A 13 3.39 -4.04 -13.23
C SER A 13 3.48 -3.63 -14.72
N SER A 14 2.81 -2.52 -15.06
CA SER A 14 3.00 -1.80 -16.34
C SER A 14 4.27 -0.92 -16.32
N TRP A 15 5.09 -1.07 -15.28
CA TRP A 15 6.33 -0.33 -15.10
C TRP A 15 7.45 -0.99 -15.91
N SER A 16 8.28 -0.16 -16.52
CA SER A 16 9.57 -0.62 -17.05
C SER A 16 10.37 -1.29 -15.92
N MET A 17 11.13 -2.36 -16.21
CA MET A 17 12.02 -3.00 -15.23
C MET A 17 13.00 -2.02 -14.56
N LEU A 18 13.29 -0.89 -15.21
CA LEU A 18 14.20 0.14 -14.70
C LEU A 18 13.53 1.15 -13.74
N ASP A 19 12.20 1.21 -13.71
CA ASP A 19 11.45 2.20 -12.90
C ASP A 19 10.38 1.56 -12.02
N GLU A 20 10.51 0.25 -11.76
CA GLU A 20 9.59 -0.49 -10.91
C GLU A 20 9.74 -0.06 -9.44
N PRO A 21 8.66 0.42 -8.78
CA PRO A 21 8.75 0.87 -7.40
C PRO A 21 9.02 -0.29 -6.43
N HIS A 22 9.89 -0.05 -5.44
CA HIS A 22 10.27 -1.02 -4.42
C HIS A 22 9.76 -0.57 -3.04
N ILE A 23 8.44 -0.70 -2.82
CA ILE A 23 7.74 -0.16 -1.64
C ILE A 23 8.08 -0.80 -0.28
N TYR A 24 8.74 -1.96 -0.24
CA TYR A 24 9.08 -2.67 1.00
C TYR A 24 10.56 -3.03 1.02
N ARG A 25 11.26 -2.91 2.14
CA ARG A 25 12.73 -3.02 2.17
C ARG A 25 13.28 -4.38 1.71
N GLU A 26 12.55 -5.46 1.94
CA GLU A 26 12.94 -6.80 1.51
C GLU A 26 12.40 -7.15 0.13
N ASN A 27 12.82 -8.28 -0.43
CA ASN A 27 12.28 -8.76 -1.71
C ASN A 27 10.86 -9.30 -1.51
N TYR A 28 9.98 -8.93 -2.44
CA TYR A 28 8.61 -9.44 -2.49
C TYR A 28 8.15 -9.59 -3.95
N LEU A 29 7.20 -10.48 -4.16
CA LEU A 29 6.43 -10.59 -5.41
C LEU A 29 5.16 -9.72 -5.35
N GLN A 30 4.54 -9.68 -4.17
CA GLN A 30 3.43 -8.81 -3.85
C GLN A 30 3.63 -8.23 -2.46
N ALA A 31 3.37 -6.94 -2.31
CA ALA A 31 3.34 -6.23 -1.05
C ALA A 31 2.08 -5.40 -0.98
N ASP A 32 1.36 -5.50 0.12
CA ASP A 32 0.21 -4.67 0.42
C ASP A 32 0.31 -4.13 1.84
N VAL A 33 -0.16 -2.90 2.04
CA VAL A 33 -0.30 -2.30 3.36
C VAL A 33 -1.53 -1.43 3.42
N THR A 34 -2.30 -1.62 4.49
CA THR A 34 -3.51 -0.86 4.78
C THR A 34 -3.31 -0.10 6.09
N VAL A 35 -3.45 1.22 6.05
CA VAL A 35 -3.23 2.10 7.20
C VAL A 35 -4.49 2.90 7.50
N LEU A 36 -4.96 2.83 8.74
CA LEU A 36 -6.01 3.71 9.26
C LEU A 36 -5.39 5.03 9.72
N ALA A 37 -5.71 6.14 9.07
CA ALA A 37 -5.18 7.45 9.43
C ALA A 37 -6.16 8.60 9.17
N ALA A 38 -5.83 9.78 9.70
CA ALA A 38 -6.59 11.01 9.46
C ALA A 38 -6.28 11.64 8.09
N SER A 39 -5.04 11.47 7.61
CA SER A 39 -4.55 11.94 6.31
C SER A 39 -3.54 10.94 5.73
N GLN A 40 -3.19 11.12 4.45
CA GLN A 40 -2.17 10.30 3.78
C GLN A 40 -0.80 10.51 4.41
N GLU A 41 -0.47 11.75 4.79
CA GLU A 41 0.78 12.09 5.46
C GLU A 41 0.89 11.36 6.80
N ALA A 42 -0.18 11.35 7.60
CA ALA A 42 -0.20 10.62 8.87
C ALA A 42 -0.06 9.10 8.67
N ALA A 43 -0.60 8.56 7.57
CA ALA A 43 -0.39 7.15 7.21
C ALA A 43 1.08 6.87 6.84
N LEU A 44 1.70 7.73 6.04
CA LEU A 44 3.11 7.62 5.66
C LEU A 44 4.04 7.74 6.89
N GLU A 45 3.75 8.63 7.83
CA GLU A 45 4.50 8.75 9.10
C GLU A 45 4.36 7.51 9.99
N LEU A 46 3.22 6.82 9.97
CA LEU A 46 3.07 5.53 10.64
C LEU A 46 3.93 4.45 9.99
N LEU A 47 3.95 4.41 8.66
CA LEU A 47 4.77 3.46 7.90
C LEU A 47 6.27 3.72 8.08
N ASP A 48 6.69 4.98 8.12
CA ASP A 48 8.09 5.36 8.30
C ASP A 48 8.61 4.89 9.67
N ARG A 49 7.81 5.09 10.73
CA ARG A 49 8.12 4.62 12.08
C ARG A 49 8.22 3.11 12.21
N SER A 50 7.55 2.35 11.36
CA SER A 50 7.69 0.89 11.34
C SER A 50 9.04 0.43 10.79
N GLY A 51 9.72 1.27 10.00
CA GLY A 51 11.07 0.99 9.51
C GLY A 51 11.17 -0.09 8.43
N HIS A 52 10.06 -0.56 7.86
CA HIS A 52 10.06 -1.62 6.84
C HIS A 52 9.65 -1.14 5.44
N TRP A 53 8.98 0.02 5.36
CA TRP A 53 8.43 0.54 4.11
C TRP A 53 9.32 1.61 3.49
N ASN A 54 9.36 1.66 2.16
CA ASN A 54 10.02 2.71 1.41
C ASN A 54 9.03 3.85 1.14
N ILE A 55 9.13 4.92 1.92
CA ILE A 55 8.22 6.07 1.85
C ILE A 55 8.34 6.81 0.52
N GLU A 56 9.53 6.86 -0.07
CA GLU A 56 9.73 7.53 -1.37
C GLU A 56 8.96 6.81 -2.48
N ASP A 57 9.06 5.48 -2.54
CA ASP A 57 8.30 4.69 -3.52
C ASP A 57 6.80 4.66 -3.22
N LEU A 58 6.39 4.63 -1.94
CA LEU A 58 4.99 4.74 -1.57
C LEU A 58 4.37 6.08 -1.96
N ARG A 59 5.15 7.17 -2.03
CA ARG A 59 4.68 8.48 -2.52
C ARG A 59 4.53 8.52 -4.04
N ARG A 60 5.23 7.64 -4.76
CA ARG A 60 5.14 7.52 -6.23
C ARG A 60 3.89 6.75 -6.67
N ILE A 61 3.27 5.99 -5.77
CA ILE A 61 2.05 5.23 -6.02
C ILE A 61 0.88 5.91 -5.31
N GLU A 62 -0.20 6.14 -6.04
CA GLU A 62 -1.43 6.65 -5.43
C GLU A 62 -2.11 5.54 -4.63
N PRO A 63 -2.35 5.71 -3.31
CA PRO A 63 -3.07 4.73 -2.52
C PRO A 63 -4.55 4.72 -2.88
N GLU A 64 -5.18 3.56 -2.75
CA GLU A 64 -6.64 3.51 -2.65
C GLU A 64 -7.07 4.10 -1.30
N VAL A 65 -7.96 5.10 -1.32
CA VAL A 65 -8.46 5.76 -0.12
C VAL A 65 -9.92 5.39 0.11
N ILE A 66 -10.21 4.81 1.28
CA ILE A 66 -11.58 4.40 1.66
C ILE A 66 -12.04 5.22 2.88
N PRO A 67 -13.07 6.07 2.72
CA PRO A 67 -13.75 6.72 3.85
C PRO A 67 -14.42 5.71 4.76
N LEU A 68 -14.38 5.96 6.08
CA LEU A 68 -15.01 5.10 7.10
C LEU A 68 -16.35 5.67 7.60
N ASP A 69 -17.18 6.15 6.67
CA ASP A 69 -18.47 6.78 6.95
C ASP A 69 -19.67 5.84 6.79
N ARG A 70 -19.50 4.67 6.16
CA ARG A 70 -20.54 3.67 5.90
C ARG A 70 -19.98 2.24 5.90
N GLU A 71 -20.86 1.25 6.08
CA GLU A 71 -20.50 -0.16 5.99
C GLU A 71 -19.99 -0.56 4.60
N ARG A 72 -18.94 -1.37 4.56
CA ARG A 72 -18.29 -1.88 3.34
C ARG A 72 -17.40 -3.08 3.67
N ILE A 73 -17.23 -3.97 2.69
CA ILE A 73 -16.16 -4.98 2.71
C ILE A 73 -14.84 -4.28 2.38
N VAL A 74 -13.93 -4.22 3.36
CA VAL A 74 -12.59 -3.61 3.20
C VAL A 74 -11.58 -4.61 2.66
N HIS A 75 -11.68 -5.86 3.08
CA HIS A 75 -10.81 -6.94 2.65
C HIS A 75 -11.62 -8.23 2.54
N SER A 76 -11.43 -8.93 1.44
CA SER A 76 -11.94 -10.29 1.23
C SER A 76 -10.87 -11.04 0.47
N HIS A 77 -10.44 -12.17 1.02
CA HIS A 77 -9.46 -13.03 0.39
C HIS A 77 -10.01 -14.45 0.38
N VAL A 78 -10.01 -15.06 -0.81
CA VAL A 78 -10.37 -16.46 -1.01
C VAL A 78 -9.20 -17.09 -1.73
N ASP A 79 -8.42 -17.91 -1.02
CA ASP A 79 -7.40 -18.75 -1.63
C ASP A 79 -8.08 -20.07 -2.02
N GLY A 80 -8.20 -20.30 -3.33
CA GLY A 80 -8.81 -21.50 -3.91
C GLY A 80 -7.73 -22.34 -4.58
N ARG A 81 -7.61 -23.60 -4.18
CA ARG A 81 -6.95 -24.61 -5.01
C ARG A 81 -7.72 -24.88 -6.29
#